data_AF-A0A067T3X4-F1
#
_entry.id   AF-A0A067T3X4-F1
#
_cell.length_a   1.000
_cell.length_b   1.000
_cell.length_c   1.000
_cell.angle_alpha   90.00
_cell.angle_beta   90.00
_cell.angle_gamma   90.00
#
_symmetry.space_group_name_H-M   'P 1'
#
loop_
_entity.id
_entity.type
_entity.pdbx_description
1 polymer ?
#
loop_
_entity_poly.entity_id
_entity_poly.type
_entity_poly.pdbx_seq_one_letter_code
_entity_poly.pdbx_strand_id
1 'polypeptide(L)' 'MTDTQTSKPNDASNGSDASFELYDLRVEVICPPGERILCGAKPGDHFLLQGEMMYLPPGQGISIYSLGALFLILLL' A
#
# COMPACT_ATOMS: atom_id res chain seq x y z
N MET A 1 -58.58 1.30 13.61
CA MET A 1 -57.43 1.08 12.70
C MET A 1 -56.32 2.00 13.15
N THR A 2 -55.52 1.48 14.07
CA THR A 2 -54.32 2.09 14.64
C THR A 2 -53.12 1.65 13.82
N ASP A 3 -52.29 2.59 13.38
CA ASP A 3 -50.88 2.32 13.07
C ASP A 3 -50.05 3.46 13.67
N THR A 4 -49.76 3.33 14.97
CA THR A 4 -48.75 4.11 15.66
C THR A 4 -47.39 3.54 15.26
N GLN A 5 -46.62 4.32 14.50
CA GLN A 5 -45.26 3.98 14.10
C GLN A 5 -44.35 4.01 15.34
N THR A 6 -44.10 2.83 15.91
CA THR A 6 -43.15 2.63 17.01
C THR A 6 -41.72 2.84 16.49
N SER A 7 -41.06 3.86 17.02
CA SER A 7 -39.61 4.05 16.98
C SER A 7 -38.91 2.89 17.70
N LYS A 8 -38.19 2.06 16.95
CA LYS A 8 -37.29 1.04 17.51
C LYS A 8 -36.07 1.74 18.14
N PRO A 9 -35.65 1.37 19.37
CA PRO A 9 -34.45 1.91 19.97
C PRO A 9 -33.22 1.28 19.30
N ASN A 10 -32.25 2.13 18.99
CA ASN A 10 -30.93 1.76 18.50
C ASN A 10 -30.22 0.92 19.57
N ASP A 11 -30.11 -0.39 19.35
CA ASP A 11 -29.26 -1.22 20.18
C ASP A 11 -27.81 -0.99 19.76
N ALA A 12 -27.02 -0.58 20.73
CA ALA A 12 -25.68 -0.06 20.60
C ALA A 12 -24.73 -1.19 20.24
N SER A 13 -24.32 -1.23 18.97
CA SER A 13 -23.19 -2.05 18.54
C SER A 13 -21.94 -1.54 19.27
N ASN A 14 -21.52 -2.27 20.30
CA ASN A 14 -20.23 -2.14 20.95
C ASN A 14 -19.11 -2.68 20.03
N GLY A 15 -19.15 -2.29 18.76
CA GLY A 15 -18.08 -2.51 17.81
C GLY A 15 -17.05 -1.44 18.10
N SER A 16 -15.95 -1.84 18.74
CA SER A 16 -14.69 -1.10 18.69
C SER A 16 -14.54 -0.45 17.32
N ASP A 17 -14.37 0.87 17.26
CA ASP A 17 -14.09 1.62 16.04
C ASP A 17 -12.89 0.99 15.32
N ALA A 18 -13.17 0.07 14.40
CA ALA A 18 -12.17 -0.65 13.62
C ALA A 18 -11.66 0.30 12.54
N SER A 19 -10.85 1.26 12.96
CA SER A 19 -10.12 2.17 12.08
C SER A 19 -8.74 1.58 11.77
N PHE A 20 -8.27 1.83 10.57
CA PHE A 20 -6.90 1.55 10.17
C PHE A 20 -6.33 2.78 9.47
N GLU A 21 -5.02 2.97 9.58
CA GLU A 21 -4.30 4.02 8.90
C GLU A 21 -3.58 3.42 7.70
N LEU A 22 -3.61 4.13 6.58
CA LEU A 22 -2.90 3.77 5.37
C LEU A 22 -1.73 4.73 5.18
N TYR A 23 -0.54 4.16 4.97
CA TYR A 23 0.69 4.93 4.81
C TYR A 23 1.14 4.89 3.35
N ASP A 24 1.52 6.05 2.83
CA ASP A 24 2.20 6.14 1.55
C ASP A 24 3.68 5.74 1.72
N LEU A 25 4.22 4.98 0.77
CA LEU A 25 5.59 4.46 0.82
C LEU A 25 6.41 4.98 -0.36
N ARG A 26 7.63 5.44 -0.10
CA ARG A 26 8.65 5.66 -1.13
C ARG A 26 9.72 4.60 -1.00
N VAL A 27 9.94 3.84 -2.06
CA VAL A 27 10.97 2.80 -2.10
C VAL A 27 12.01 3.16 -3.13
N GLU A 28 13.27 3.14 -2.73
CA GLU A 28 14.41 3.51 -3.55
C GLU A 28 15.40 2.35 -3.67
N VAL A 29 15.99 2.21 -4.85
CA VAL A 29 17.04 1.25 -5.14
C VAL A 29 18.38 1.83 -4.72
N ILE A 30 19.01 1.15 -3.76
CA ILE A 30 20.39 1.42 -3.35
C ILE A 30 21.30 0.36 -3.99
N CYS A 31 22.19 0.82 -4.87
CA CYS A 31 23.17 -0.05 -5.51
C CYS A 31 24.48 -0.03 -4.72
N PRO A 32 24.90 -1.15 -4.10
CA PRO A 32 26.17 -1.23 -3.41
C PRO A 32 27.36 -1.04 -4.37
N PRO A 33 28.45 -0.37 -3.93
CA PRO A 33 29.60 -0.10 -4.78
C PRO A 33 30.35 -1.40 -5.13
N GLY A 34 30.68 -1.57 -6.40
CA GLY A 34 31.47 -2.71 -6.89
C GLY A 34 30.68 -4.00 -7.13
N GLU A 35 29.38 -4.02 -6.86
CA GLU A 35 28.54 -5.19 -7.10
C GLU A 35 27.79 -5.09 -8.44
N ARG A 36 27.52 -6.26 -9.05
CA ARG A 36 26.75 -6.35 -10.28
C ARG A 36 25.26 -6.40 -9.93
N ILE A 37 24.53 -5.36 -10.30
CA ILE A 37 23.07 -5.36 -10.27
C ILE A 37 22.56 -6.19 -11.46
N LEU A 38 21.81 -7.25 -11.15
CA LEU A 38 21.25 -8.17 -12.17
C LEU A 38 19.85 -7.76 -12.63
N CYS A 39 19.11 -7.05 -11.78
CA CYS A 39 17.95 -6.29 -12.21
C CYS A 39 18.43 -5.06 -12.98
N GLY A 40 17.76 -4.64 -14.06
CA GLY A 40 18.15 -3.44 -14.83
C GLY A 40 18.03 -2.11 -14.07
N ALA A 41 18.00 -2.16 -12.74
CA ALA A 41 17.80 -1.04 -11.84
C ALA A 41 19.09 -0.20 -11.73
N LYS A 42 18.90 1.10 -11.70
CA LYS A 42 19.96 2.10 -11.56
C LYS A 42 19.92 2.71 -10.16
N PRO A 43 21.05 3.24 -9.66
CA PRO A 43 21.05 3.99 -8.42
C PRO A 43 20.05 5.14 -8.48
N GLY A 44 19.19 5.26 -7.46
CA GLY A 44 18.18 6.31 -7.36
C GLY A 44 16.86 6.00 -8.06
N ASP A 45 16.73 4.86 -8.74
CA ASP A 45 15.43 4.38 -9.20
C ASP A 45 14.50 4.21 -7.98
N HIS A 46 13.31 4.79 -8.04
CA HIS A 46 12.33 4.70 -6.97
C HIS A 46 10.90 4.60 -7.48
N PHE A 47 9.99 4.15 -6.63
CA PHE A 47 8.56 4.27 -6.88
C PHE A 47 7.85 4.77 -5.63
N LEU A 48 6.66 5.34 -5.84
CA LEU A 48 5.76 5.77 -4.79
C LEU A 48 4.56 4.84 -4.75
N LEU A 49 4.22 4.34 -3.57
CA LEU A 49 2.96 3.69 -3.29
C LEU A 49 2.10 4.72 -2.56
N GLN A 50 1.04 5.18 -3.22
CA GLN A 50 0.10 6.13 -2.63
C GLN A 50 -1.26 5.44 -2.51
N GLY A 51 -1.67 5.21 -1.27
CA GLY A 51 -2.75 4.26 -0.98
C GLY A 51 -2.49 2.88 -1.61
N GLU A 52 -3.32 2.48 -2.58
CA GLU A 52 -3.20 1.22 -3.31
C GLU A 52 -2.49 1.34 -4.67
N MET A 53 -2.12 2.56 -5.07
CA MET A 53 -1.64 2.86 -6.41
C MET A 53 -0.12 3.03 -6.44
N MET A 54 0.52 2.39 -7.43
CA MET A 54 1.94 2.51 -7.67
C MET A 54 2.25 3.52 -8.76
N TYR A 55 3.14 4.46 -8.47
CA TYR A 55 3.61 5.50 -9.40
C TYR A 55 5.10 5.36 -9.67
N LEU A 56 5.45 5.30 -10.94
CA LEU A 56 6.83 5.31 -11.43
C LEU A 56 7.16 6.68 -12.04
N PRO A 57 8.33 7.25 -11.76
CA PRO A 57 8.81 8.43 -12.46
C PRO A 57 8.93 8.20 -13.99
N PRO A 58 8.76 9.23 -14.82
CA PRO A 58 8.85 9.08 -16.28
C PRO A 58 10.21 8.52 -16.73
N GLY A 59 10.18 7.53 -17.62
CA GLY A 59 11.39 6.91 -18.18
C GLY A 59 12.13 5.97 -17.22
N GLN A 60 11.56 5.70 -16.05
CA GLN A 60 12.09 4.78 -15.06
C GLN A 60 11.33 3.46 -15.07
N GLY A 61 12.01 2.37 -14.72
CA GLY A 61 11.39 1.07 -14.53
C GLY A 61 11.98 0.39 -13.30
N ILE A 62 11.17 -0.44 -12.64
CA ILE A 62 11.65 -1.37 -11.64
C ILE A 62 11.55 -2.79 -12.19
N SER A 63 12.50 -3.64 -11.79
CA SER A 63 12.41 -5.05 -12.11
C SER A 63 11.22 -5.68 -11.40
N ILE A 64 10.40 -6.41 -12.15
CA ILE A 64 9.26 -7.15 -11.60
C ILE A 64 9.67 -8.15 -10.52
N TYR A 65 10.89 -8.68 -10.59
CA TYR A 65 11.42 -9.60 -9.56
C TYR A 65 11.68 -8.89 -8.24
N SER A 66 12.26 -7.68 -8.30
CA SER A 66 12.44 -6.83 -7.11
C SER A 66 11.09 -6.45 -6.50
N LEU A 67 10.09 -6.19 -7.34
CA LEU A 67 8.75 -5.85 -6.86
C LEU A 67 8.06 -7.04 -6.19
N GLY A 68 8.16 -8.25 -6.76
CA GLY A 68 7.58 -9.45 -6.17
C GLY A 68 8.13 -9.75 -4.77
N ALA A 69 9.43 -9.57 -4.56
CA ALA A 69 10.05 -9.72 -3.25
C ALA A 69 9.52 -8.71 -2.21
N LEU A 70 9.29 -7.46 -2.64
CA LEU A 70 8.79 -6.41 -1.75
C LEU A 70 7.31 -6.60 -1.40
N PHE A 71 6.47 -6.93 -2.39
CA PHE A 71 5.05 -7.16 -2.16
C PHE A 71 4.79 -8.33 -1.22
N LEU A 72 5.66 -9.34 -1.22
CA LEU A 72 5.61 -10.41 -0.24
C LEU A 72 5.79 -9.90 1.20
N ILE A 73 6.64 -8.88 1.41
CA ILE A 73 6.89 -8.29 2.73
C ILE A 73 5.73 -7.39 3.16
N LEU A 74 5.13 -6.63 2.23
CA LEU A 74 4.02 -5.71 2.55
C LEU A 74 2.70 -6.43 2.86
N LEU A 75 2.54 -7.68 2.42
CA LEU A 75 1.35 -8.49 2.64
C LEU A 75 1.47 -9.47 3.83
N LEU A 76 2.62 -9.50 4.52
CA LEU A 76 2.88 -10.36 5.68
C LEU A 76 2.50 -9.66 6.99
#